data_AF-A0A1S8C5P5-F1
#
_entry.id   AF-A0A1S8C5P5-F1
#
_cell.length_a   1.000
_cell.length_b   1.000
_cell.length_c   1.000
_cell.angle_alpha   90.00
_cell.angle_beta   90.00
_cell.angle_gamma   90.00
#
_symmetry.space_group_name_H-M   'P 1'
#
loop_
_entity.id
_entity.type
_entity.pdbx_description
1 polymer ?
#
loop_
_entity_poly.entity_id
_entity_poly.type
_entity_poly.pdbx_seq_one_letter_code
_entity_poly.pdbx_strand_id
1 'polypeptide(L)'
;MDTRGEDPWSAHDGLLMTYPFGAVVGMDDMRLALLLNAVSPAVGGVLVRGEKGTAKSTTVRALAAVLPPVDVVAGCRFACDPAA
;
A
#
# COMPACT_ATOMS: atom_id res chain seq x y z
N MET A 1 21.57 27.89 -16.70
CA MET A 1 20.12 27.68 -16.84
C MET A 1 19.86 26.26 -17.35
N ASP A 2 19.63 25.34 -16.43
CA ASP A 2 18.80 24.15 -16.65
C ASP A 2 18.07 23.92 -15.33
N THR A 3 16.82 24.34 -15.28
CA THR A 3 15.90 24.25 -14.14
C THR A 3 15.16 22.92 -14.18
N ARG A 4 15.88 21.81 -14.01
CA ARG A 4 15.31 20.53 -13.58
C ARG A 4 15.37 20.53 -12.06
N GLY A 5 14.40 21.13 -11.38
CA GLY A 5 13.13 20.45 -11.17
C GLY A 5 13.40 19.40 -10.12
N GLU A 6 13.36 19.81 -8.85
CA GLU A 6 13.29 18.89 -7.70
C GLU A 6 12.20 17.87 -8.04
N ASP A 7 12.63 16.66 -8.36
CA ASP A 7 11.77 15.59 -8.79
C ASP A 7 10.99 15.11 -7.56
N PRO A 8 9.65 15.25 -7.54
CA PRO A 8 8.83 14.89 -6.37
C PRO A 8 8.82 13.37 -6.09
N TRP A 9 9.53 12.58 -6.90
CA TRP A 9 9.65 11.12 -6.81
C TRP A 9 10.89 10.66 -6.03
N SER A 10 11.84 11.56 -5.73
CA SER A 10 13.07 11.26 -4.99
C SER A 10 12.83 10.90 -3.51
N ALA A 11 11.62 11.14 -2.99
CA ALA A 11 11.23 10.78 -1.62
C ALA A 11 10.95 9.27 -1.40
N HIS A 12 10.91 8.44 -2.46
CA HIS A 12 10.72 6.99 -2.33
C HIS A 12 12.05 6.21 -2.20
N ASP A 13 13.19 6.87 -2.35
CA ASP A 13 14.51 6.22 -2.45
C ASP A 13 15.17 5.93 -1.09
N GLY A 14 14.34 5.51 -0.13
CA GLY A 14 14.75 5.07 1.21
C GLY A 14 13.84 4.00 1.82
N LEU A 15 12.97 3.37 1.02
CA LEU A 15 11.89 2.53 1.51
C LEU A 15 12.35 1.07 1.69
N LEU A 16 12.21 0.57 2.91
CA LEU A 16 12.06 -0.85 3.30
C LEU A 16 11.92 -1.79 2.10
N MET A 17 12.90 -2.69 1.88
CA MET A 17 12.93 -3.74 0.83
C MET A 17 11.59 -4.49 0.68
N THR A 18 10.64 -3.89 -0.02
CA THR A 18 9.29 -4.42 -0.24
C THR A 18 9.17 -4.76 -1.70
N TYR A 19 8.71 -5.98 -1.98
CA TYR A 19 8.55 -6.43 -3.35
C TYR A 19 7.52 -5.55 -4.08
N PRO A 20 7.79 -5.06 -5.31
CA PRO A 20 6.91 -4.13 -5.98
C PRO A 20 5.53 -4.75 -6.29
N PHE A 21 4.45 -4.01 -6.01
CA PHE A 21 3.08 -4.52 -6.13
C PHE A 21 2.74 -5.02 -7.54
N GLY A 22 3.21 -4.30 -8.57
CA GLY A 22 2.98 -4.66 -9.97
C GLY A 22 3.72 -5.92 -10.43
N ALA A 23 4.79 -6.34 -9.74
CA ALA A 23 5.59 -7.49 -10.14
C ALA A 23 5.01 -8.83 -9.69
N VAL A 24 3.97 -8.82 -8.84
CA VAL A 24 3.30 -10.04 -8.39
C VAL A 24 2.39 -10.56 -9.51
N VAL A 25 2.62 -11.77 -10.00
CA VAL A 25 1.88 -12.35 -11.14
C VAL A 25 0.84 -13.38 -10.69
N GLY A 26 -0.29 -13.47 -11.40
CA GLY A 26 -1.26 -14.57 -11.28
C GLY A 26 -2.29 -14.45 -10.15
N MET A 27 -2.45 -13.26 -9.57
CA MET A 27 -3.39 -12.99 -8.47
C MET A 27 -4.29 -11.78 -8.74
N ASP A 28 -4.92 -11.76 -9.91
CA ASP A 28 -5.68 -10.60 -10.39
C ASP A 28 -6.89 -10.28 -9.51
N ASP A 29 -7.63 -11.30 -9.05
CA ASP A 29 -8.78 -11.11 -8.15
C ASP A 29 -8.37 -10.52 -6.79
N MET A 30 -7.25 -11.00 -6.24
CA MET A 30 -6.71 -10.47 -4.98
C MET A 30 -6.27 -9.01 -5.17
N ARG A 31 -5.57 -8.72 -6.26
CA ARG A 31 -5.13 -7.36 -6.60
C ARG A 31 -6.34 -6.43 -6.73
N LEU A 32 -7.36 -6.85 -7.48
CA LEU A 32 -8.59 -6.10 -7.67
C LEU A 32 -9.29 -5.83 -6.34
N ALA A 33 -9.48 -6.86 -5.51
CA ALA A 33 -10.14 -6.72 -4.21
C ALA A 33 -9.40 -5.73 -3.30
N LEU A 34 -8.06 -5.78 -3.27
CA LEU A 34 -7.25 -4.84 -2.50
C LEU A 34 -7.33 -3.41 -3.03
N LEU A 35 -7.33 -3.22 -4.36
CA LEU A 35 -7.50 -1.91 -4.98
C LEU A 35 -8.89 -1.32 -4.70
N LEU A 36 -9.95 -2.15 -4.77
CA LEU A 36 -11.31 -1.72 -4.44
C LEU A 36 -11.42 -1.30 -2.98
N ASN A 37 -10.81 -2.06 -2.06
CA ASN A 37 -10.77 -1.69 -0.64
C ASN A 37 -9.99 -0.39 -0.39
N ALA A 38 -8.90 -0.16 -1.13
CA ALA A 38 -8.14 1.08 -1.04
C ALA A 38 -8.91 2.31 -1.55
N VAL A 39 -9.73 2.15 -2.60
CA VAL A 39 -10.56 3.22 -3.16
C VAL A 39 -11.79 3.50 -2.29
N SER A 40 -12.43 2.45 -1.78
CA SER A 40 -13.65 2.54 -0.98
C SER A 40 -13.56 1.63 0.24
N PRO A 41 -13.11 2.16 1.39
CA PRO A 41 -13.04 1.41 2.64
C PRO A 41 -14.40 0.84 3.11
N ALA A 42 -15.51 1.43 2.65
CA ALA A 42 -16.88 0.95 2.91
C ALA A 42 -17.16 -0.46 2.37
N VAL A 43 -16.34 -0.97 1.45
CA VAL A 43 -16.41 -2.37 0.98
C VAL A 43 -16.15 -3.36 2.12
N GLY A 44 -15.48 -2.93 3.19
CA GLY A 44 -15.12 -3.77 4.33
C GLY A 44 -13.87 -4.61 4.04
N GLY A 45 -13.54 -5.54 4.94
CA GLY A 45 -12.32 -6.33 4.86
C GLY A 45 -12.31 -7.40 3.76
N VAL A 46 -11.15 -7.63 3.14
CA VAL A 46 -10.95 -8.67 2.13
C VAL A 46 -10.34 -9.92 2.77
N LEU A 47 -11.01 -11.07 2.66
CA LEU A 47 -10.49 -12.35 3.12
C LEU A 47 -9.76 -13.09 1.99
N VAL A 48 -8.44 -13.23 2.10
CA VAL A 48 -7.62 -13.91 1.09
C VAL A 48 -7.27 -15.34 1.54
N ARG A 49 -7.77 -16.33 0.80
CA ARG A 49 -7.52 -17.78 1.02
C ARG A 49 -6.59 -18.33 -0.06
N GLY A 50 -5.96 -19.49 0.19
CA GLY A 50 -5.03 -20.14 -0.75
C GLY A 50 -3.83 -20.81 -0.06
N GLU A 51 -2.94 -21.39 -0.83
CA GLU A 51 -1.83 -22.20 -0.32
C GLU A 51 -0.66 -21.35 0.25
N LYS A 52 0.19 -21.99 1.06
CA LYS A 52 1.45 -21.39 1.51
C LYS A 52 2.37 -21.17 0.31
N GLY A 53 3.08 -20.05 0.27
CA GLY A 53 4.02 -19.74 -0.81
C GLY A 53 3.43 -18.94 -1.97
N THR A 54 2.17 -18.53 -1.89
CA THR A 54 1.46 -17.75 -2.94
C THR A 54 1.66 -16.23 -2.84
N ALA A 55 2.68 -15.74 -2.13
CA ALA A 55 2.99 -14.31 -2.00
C ALA A 55 1.85 -13.38 -1.53
N LYS A 56 0.81 -13.89 -0.85
CA LYS A 56 -0.32 -13.08 -0.37
C LYS A 56 0.10 -11.94 0.56
N SER A 57 0.82 -12.26 1.63
CA SER A 57 1.30 -11.25 2.59
C SER A 57 2.31 -10.29 1.96
N THR A 58 3.09 -10.78 0.99
CA THR A 58 3.97 -9.94 0.16
C THR A 58 3.16 -8.91 -0.62
N THR A 59 2.07 -9.31 -1.26
CA THR A 59 1.20 -8.44 -2.06
C THR A 59 0.51 -7.38 -1.21
N VAL A 60 0.03 -7.74 -0.02
CA VAL A 60 -0.61 -6.78 0.91
C VAL A 60 0.41 -5.72 1.37
N ARG A 61 1.63 -6.13 1.73
CA ARG A 61 2.70 -5.20 2.13
C ARG A 61 3.15 -4.31 0.97
N ALA A 62 3.23 -4.88 -0.23
CA ALA A 62 3.56 -4.16 -1.44
C ALA A 62 2.53 -3.05 -1.73
N LEU A 63 1.24 -3.28 -1.50
CA LEU A 63 0.22 -2.26 -1.64
C LEU A 63 0.39 -1.14 -0.59
N ALA A 64 0.66 -1.49 0.67
CA ALA A 64 0.87 -0.50 1.73
C ALA A 64 2.04 0.46 1.43
N ALA A 65 3.06 -0.02 0.70
CA ALA A 65 4.18 0.82 0.27
C ALA A 65 3.85 1.79 -0.88
N VAL A 66 2.75 1.55 -1.60
CA VAL A 66 2.30 2.38 -2.74
C VAL A 66 1.23 3.40 -2.30
N LEU A 67 0.52 3.14 -1.21
CA LEU A 67 -0.50 4.04 -0.70
C LEU A 67 0.12 5.30 -0.07
N PRO A 68 -0.58 6.45 -0.16
CA PRO A 68 -0.14 7.66 0.53
C PRO A 68 -0.14 7.46 2.05
N PRO A 69 0.69 8.22 2.78
CA PRO A 69 0.64 8.23 4.24
C PRO A 69 -0.76 8.66 4.71
N VAL A 70 -1.21 8.09 5.82
CA VAL A 70 -2.46 8.46 6.47
C VAL A 70 -2.20 9.47 7.59
N ASP A 71 -3.10 10.45 7.73
CA ASP A 71 -3.06 11.41 8.82
C ASP A 71 -3.51 10.73 10.11
N VAL A 72 -2.68 10.81 11.16
CA VAL A 72 -2.92 10.15 12.44
C VAL A 72 -2.49 11.05 13.60
N VAL A 73 -3.15 10.92 14.75
CA VAL A 73 -2.74 11.62 15.98
C VAL A 73 -1.33 11.18 16.39
N ALA A 74 -0.43 12.16 16.56
CA ALA A 74 0.96 11.91 16.93
C ALA A 74 1.05 11.10 18.25
N GLY A 75 1.76 9.97 18.20
CA GLY A 75 1.94 9.09 19.36
C GLY A 75 0.76 8.16 19.67
N CYS A 76 -0.35 8.19 18.92
CA CYS A 76 -1.43 7.20 19.09
C CYS A 76 -0.99 5.84 18.51
N ARG A 77 -0.83 4.84 19.39
CA ARG A 77 -0.52 3.43 19.03
C ARG A 77 -1.49 2.83 18.00
N PHE A 78 -2.72 3.32 17.97
CA PHE A 78 -3.81 2.78 17.15
C PHE A 78 -4.03 3.54 15.84
N ALA A 79 -3.17 4.53 15.51
CA ALA A 79 -3.34 5.34 14.31
C ALA A 79 -4.71 6.05 14.29
N CYS A 80 -5.06 6.68 15.42
CA CYS A 80 -6.32 7.38 15.63
C CYS A 80 -6.52 8.48 14.56
N ASP A 81 -7.73 8.61 14.03
CA ASP A 81 -8.12 9.70 13.13
C ASP A 81 -8.06 11.04 13.88
N PRO A 82 -7.34 12.06 13.38
CA PRO A 82 -7.27 13.37 14.01
C PRO A 82 -8.57 14.19 13.94
N ALA A 83 -9.53 13.81 13.09
CA ALA A 83 -10.79 14.51 12.88
C ALA A 83 -12.02 13.83 13.52
N ALA A 84 -11.83 12.69 14.20
CA ALA A 84 -12.89 11.91 14.84
C ALA A 84 -13.39 12.48 16.17
#